data_AF-A0A2D0QC68-F1
#
_entry.id   AF-A0A2D0QC68-F1
#
_cell.length_a   1.000
_cell.length_b   1.000
_cell.length_c   1.000
_cell.angle_alpha   90.00
_cell.angle_beta   90.00
_cell.angle_gamma   90.00
#
_symmetry.space_group_name_H-M   'P 1'
#
loop_
_entity.id
_entity.type
_entity.pdbx_description
1 polymer ?
#
loop_
_entity_poly.entity_id
_entity_poly.type
_entity_poly.pdbx_seq_one_letter_code
_entity_poly.pdbx_strand_id
1 'polypeptide(L)'
;MKGNFLRELPSSVGCMCSLRTLDLSENSIRELPKELANVRTLESLTLDACVMSYPPASVCTAGTEEIQRFLCSELGLDYCPPSQYLLPVLENDSSKPSPDCVDGEDIAWQSKFMDYEKRKEQKQLEKLNFEKELEEKQREQAQLLLLNNSRKEGMLLSVKLEQERVEQGVTQQQKVQEAGRQKLLGKVRQAEASISTRISTLLLDNKRQAKSAEFLQALEEDRIRMEHLTAITQEEASSLRKRDVAVAMQTMLSESYSVRLLQEASETRRQNMVSEACKSMETLDRKFEQVLALQQLDKSKAISQILQEEEMQKAAFEALQLQRDSVHGYIRNQIRLIEAELMQLTKLEVKRRNLDAEILQEALAEQRTALSDILQQLLKQKDQREMELKQILMELELKSDSTQQNYWMIQYQRLLDAKPLSLRIQEAGVDKDLVNLLYKLSAQHYLPIIAHHRITAEALRHMTTKDLGKLGISEVGVQKSLLHWAREQPNSPKNSPKMFQEEQEPGPSIPTAPLQQQLTLPLTPSTPLTPTAPSPLDTPGTNECVVCMEDRSLVVFLPCGHICCCQVCSDALHLCPLCRSDISQRIRLYQG
;
A
#
# COMPACT_ATOMS: atom_id res chain seq x y z
N MET A 1 -27.07 -31.39 22.01
CA MET A 1 -26.12 -31.81 20.95
C MET A 1 -26.58 -31.29 19.60
N LYS A 2 -26.86 -29.99 19.49
CA LYS A 2 -27.40 -29.39 18.26
C LYS A 2 -26.29 -29.14 17.23
N GLY A 3 -26.52 -29.43 15.95
CA GLY A 3 -25.65 -28.99 14.85
C GLY A 3 -24.31 -29.73 14.70
N ASN A 4 -24.24 -31.03 15.03
CA ASN A 4 -22.98 -31.79 15.06
C ASN A 4 -22.86 -32.88 13.98
N PHE A 5 -23.76 -32.92 12.98
CA PHE A 5 -23.76 -33.91 11.89
C PHE A 5 -23.70 -35.37 12.37
N LEU A 6 -24.20 -35.65 13.58
CA LEU A 6 -24.19 -37.00 14.15
C LEU A 6 -25.09 -37.91 13.32
N ARG A 7 -24.61 -39.12 13.00
CA ARG A 7 -25.37 -40.13 12.24
C ARG A 7 -26.15 -41.08 13.13
N GLU A 8 -25.64 -41.35 14.32
CA GLU A 8 -26.20 -42.30 15.28
C GLU A 8 -26.04 -41.75 16.70
N LEU A 9 -26.98 -42.10 17.58
CA LEU A 9 -26.91 -41.81 19.00
C LEU A 9 -26.49 -43.09 19.74
N PRO A 10 -25.43 -43.07 20.57
CA PRO A 10 -24.97 -44.28 21.25
C PRO A 10 -25.96 -44.75 22.33
N SER A 11 -26.08 -46.06 22.51
CA SER A 11 -26.93 -46.68 23.53
C SER A 11 -26.57 -46.29 24.97
N SER A 12 -25.34 -45.81 25.20
CA SER A 12 -24.86 -45.29 26.49
C SER A 12 -25.61 -44.06 26.99
N VAL A 13 -26.34 -43.34 26.13
CA VAL A 13 -27.23 -42.24 26.54
C VAL A 13 -28.35 -42.75 27.46
N GLY A 14 -28.75 -44.01 27.34
CA GLY A 14 -29.72 -44.65 28.23
C GLY A 14 -29.28 -44.75 29.70
N CYS A 15 -27.97 -44.66 29.98
CA CYS A 15 -27.43 -44.71 31.33
C CYS A 15 -27.43 -43.34 32.05
N MET A 16 -27.87 -42.27 31.37
CA MET A 16 -27.84 -40.91 31.91
C MET A 16 -29.08 -40.63 32.78
N CYS A 17 -29.10 -41.16 34.01
CA CYS A 17 -30.24 -41.08 34.94
C CYS A 17 -30.63 -39.66 35.42
N SER A 18 -29.92 -38.61 35.01
CA SER A 18 -30.20 -37.21 35.36
C SER A 18 -30.45 -36.31 34.15
N LEU A 19 -30.50 -36.89 32.94
CA LEU A 19 -30.72 -36.13 31.72
C LEU A 19 -32.19 -35.67 31.66
N ARG A 20 -32.40 -34.35 31.58
CA ARG A 20 -33.73 -33.73 31.49
C ARG A 20 -34.05 -33.19 30.10
N THR A 21 -33.06 -32.65 29.41
CA THR A 21 -33.24 -32.04 28.10
C THR A 21 -32.21 -32.60 27.13
N LEU A 22 -32.67 -33.16 26.01
CA LEU A 22 -31.83 -33.70 24.96
C LEU A 22 -32.22 -33.07 23.62
N ASP A 23 -31.33 -32.22 23.09
CA ASP A 23 -31.51 -31.62 21.77
C ASP A 23 -30.63 -32.30 20.73
N LEU A 24 -31.27 -32.95 19.77
CA LEU A 24 -30.69 -33.66 18.63
C LEU A 24 -31.00 -32.98 17.29
N SER A 25 -31.62 -31.81 17.29
CA SER A 25 -31.93 -31.06 16.06
C SER A 25 -30.65 -30.72 15.26
N GLU A 26 -30.81 -30.57 13.94
CA GLU A 26 -29.70 -30.26 13.02
C GLU A 26 -28.59 -31.34 13.04
N ASN A 27 -29.00 -32.61 13.16
CA ASN A 27 -28.14 -33.78 12.96
C ASN A 27 -28.68 -34.68 11.83
N SER A 28 -27.95 -35.75 11.51
CA SER A 28 -28.34 -36.74 10.50
C SER A 28 -28.76 -38.08 11.14
N ILE A 29 -29.34 -38.02 12.33
CA ILE A 29 -29.79 -39.18 13.10
C ILE A 29 -31.09 -39.70 12.49
N ARG A 30 -31.10 -40.99 12.14
CA ARG A 30 -32.29 -41.67 11.60
C ARG A 30 -32.97 -42.58 12.62
N GLU A 31 -32.21 -43.08 13.59
CA GLU A 31 -32.67 -44.06 14.58
C GLU A 31 -32.30 -43.62 16.00
N LEU A 32 -33.26 -43.68 16.93
CA LEU A 32 -33.00 -43.54 18.36
C LEU A 32 -32.77 -44.91 19.01
N PRO A 33 -31.80 -45.03 19.93
CA PRO A 33 -31.59 -46.24 20.71
C PRO A 33 -32.78 -46.52 21.63
N LYS A 34 -33.18 -47.80 21.73
CA LYS A 34 -34.29 -48.23 22.61
C LYS A 34 -33.99 -47.91 24.08
N GLU A 35 -32.70 -47.94 24.44
CA GLU A 35 -32.18 -47.64 25.78
C GLU A 35 -32.51 -46.22 26.26
N LEU A 36 -32.94 -45.30 25.39
CA LEU A 36 -33.41 -43.97 25.78
C LEU A 36 -34.69 -44.04 26.66
N ALA A 37 -35.43 -45.15 26.64
CA ALA A 37 -36.54 -45.41 27.56
C ALA A 37 -36.11 -45.48 29.04
N ASN A 38 -34.83 -45.80 29.32
CA ASN A 38 -34.32 -45.89 30.68
C ASN A 38 -34.12 -44.52 31.34
N VAL A 39 -34.09 -43.44 30.54
CA VAL A 39 -33.95 -42.07 31.02
C VAL A 39 -35.31 -41.55 31.51
N ARG A 40 -35.70 -41.96 32.72
CA ARG A 40 -36.99 -41.60 33.35
C ARG A 40 -37.13 -40.10 33.67
N THR A 41 -36.03 -39.36 33.66
CA THR A 41 -35.99 -37.92 33.96
C THR A 41 -36.14 -37.01 32.73
N LEU A 42 -36.31 -37.57 31.52
CA LEU A 42 -36.31 -36.78 30.28
C LEU A 42 -37.61 -35.99 30.11
N GLU A 43 -37.52 -34.67 30.24
CA GLU A 43 -38.62 -33.71 30.11
C GLU A 43 -38.78 -33.20 28.67
N SER A 44 -37.68 -33.05 27.92
CA SER A 44 -37.70 -32.49 26.57
C SER A 44 -36.71 -33.18 25.64
N LEU A 45 -37.21 -33.68 24.51
CA LEU A 45 -36.44 -34.27 23.41
C LEU A 45 -36.80 -33.54 22.12
N THR A 46 -35.83 -32.83 21.53
CA THR A 46 -36.02 -32.15 20.24
C THR A 46 -35.22 -32.85 19.15
N LEU A 47 -35.89 -33.21 18.05
CA LEU A 47 -35.30 -33.92 16.91
C LEU A 47 -36.06 -33.62 15.61
N ASP A 48 -35.45 -33.91 14.48
CA ASP A 48 -36.03 -33.66 13.15
C ASP A 48 -36.93 -34.84 12.71
N ALA A 49 -38.22 -34.79 13.08
CA ALA A 49 -39.15 -35.91 12.89
C ALA A 49 -39.28 -36.42 11.44
N CYS A 50 -39.08 -35.55 10.44
CA CYS A 50 -39.21 -35.90 9.02
C CYS A 50 -38.10 -36.83 8.49
N VAL A 51 -36.96 -36.90 9.17
CA VAL A 51 -35.80 -37.71 8.75
C VAL A 51 -35.65 -39.02 9.55
N MET A 52 -36.54 -39.27 10.49
CA MET A 52 -36.52 -40.44 11.37
C MET A 52 -37.11 -41.67 10.67
N SER A 53 -36.35 -42.78 10.73
CA SER A 53 -36.84 -44.13 10.40
C SER A 53 -37.36 -44.85 11.64
N TYR A 54 -36.76 -44.61 12.82
CA TYR A 54 -37.15 -45.24 14.08
C TYR A 54 -36.93 -44.30 15.28
N PRO A 55 -37.96 -43.92 16.06
CA PRO A 55 -39.40 -44.19 15.91
C PRO A 55 -39.99 -43.63 14.60
N PRO A 56 -41.16 -44.11 14.14
CA PRO A 56 -41.78 -43.59 12.92
C PRO A 56 -42.11 -42.11 13.06
N ALA A 57 -42.02 -41.37 11.95
CA ALA A 57 -42.21 -39.92 11.91
C ALA A 57 -43.50 -39.44 12.60
N SER A 58 -44.59 -40.22 12.55
CA SER A 58 -45.86 -39.93 13.23
C SER A 58 -45.74 -39.88 14.77
N VAL A 59 -44.90 -40.73 15.36
CA VAL A 59 -44.61 -40.74 16.80
C VAL A 59 -43.68 -39.57 17.15
N CYS A 60 -42.68 -39.31 16.31
CA CYS A 60 -41.77 -38.19 16.50
C CYS A 60 -42.48 -36.83 16.44
N THR A 61 -43.51 -36.67 15.61
CA THR A 61 -44.32 -35.43 15.55
C THR A 61 -45.23 -35.23 16.75
N ALA A 62 -45.58 -36.29 17.49
CA ALA A 62 -46.46 -36.22 18.66
C ALA A 62 -45.74 -35.73 19.94
N GLY A 63 -44.40 -35.60 19.89
CA GLY A 63 -43.59 -35.01 20.95
C GLY A 63 -42.91 -36.03 21.88
N THR A 64 -42.14 -35.51 22.85
CA THR A 64 -41.28 -36.27 23.77
C THR A 64 -42.01 -37.39 24.51
N GLU A 65 -43.25 -37.14 24.93
CA GLU A 65 -44.04 -38.07 25.73
C GLU A 65 -44.41 -39.33 24.92
N GLU A 66 -44.84 -39.13 23.67
CA GLU A 66 -45.24 -40.22 22.79
C GLU A 66 -44.03 -41.03 22.32
N ILE A 67 -42.89 -40.35 22.09
CA ILE A 67 -41.61 -41.01 21.82
C ILE A 67 -41.21 -41.90 23.00
N GLN A 68 -41.29 -41.39 24.23
CA GLN A 68 -40.96 -42.17 25.43
C GLN A 68 -41.95 -43.31 25.66
N ARG A 69 -43.25 -43.13 25.45
CA ARG A 69 -44.24 -44.22 25.50
C ARG A 69 -43.97 -45.30 24.46
N PHE A 70 -43.64 -44.92 23.23
CA PHE A 70 -43.31 -45.85 22.16
C PHE A 70 -42.06 -46.67 22.50
N LEU A 71 -40.98 -46.02 22.97
CA LEU A 71 -39.75 -46.71 23.37
C LEU A 71 -39.93 -47.59 24.62
N CYS A 72 -40.74 -47.15 25.59
CA CYS A 72 -41.12 -47.94 26.76
C CYS A 72 -41.95 -49.18 26.39
N SER A 73 -42.94 -49.03 25.49
CA SER A 73 -43.75 -50.14 24.98
C SER A 73 -42.90 -51.19 24.24
N GLU A 74 -41.89 -50.76 23.50
CA GLU A 74 -40.96 -51.64 22.78
C GLU A 74 -40.03 -52.45 23.71
N LEU A 75 -39.77 -51.96 24.91
CA LEU A 75 -38.96 -52.63 25.93
C LEU A 75 -39.78 -53.31 27.04
N GLY A 76 -41.12 -53.29 26.94
CA GLY A 76 -42.01 -53.85 27.96
C GLY A 76 -41.97 -53.09 29.29
N LEU A 77 -41.66 -51.80 29.26
CA LEU A 77 -41.58 -50.92 30.41
C LEU A 77 -42.85 -50.06 30.53
N ASP A 78 -43.37 -49.89 31.74
CA ASP A 78 -44.43 -48.92 31.99
C ASP A 78 -43.88 -47.49 31.89
N TYR A 79 -44.54 -46.62 31.14
CA TYR A 79 -44.15 -45.22 31.03
C TYR A 79 -44.46 -44.46 32.34
N CYS A 80 -43.47 -43.72 32.87
CA CYS A 80 -43.65 -42.84 34.02
C CYS A 80 -43.24 -41.41 33.63
N PRO A 81 -44.06 -40.39 33.91
CA PRO A 81 -43.70 -39.01 33.63
C PRO A 81 -42.55 -38.55 34.54
N PRO A 82 -41.66 -37.64 34.07
CA PRO A 82 -40.49 -37.18 34.82
C PRO A 82 -40.79 -36.61 36.22
N SER A 83 -42.00 -36.07 36.42
CA SER A 83 -42.47 -35.51 37.69
C SER A 83 -42.67 -36.55 38.81
N GLN A 84 -42.75 -37.84 38.48
CA GLN A 84 -42.92 -38.93 39.44
C GLN A 84 -41.59 -39.60 39.86
N TYR A 85 -40.47 -39.23 39.21
CA TYR A 85 -39.16 -39.82 39.48
C TYR A 85 -38.30 -38.88 40.35
N LEU A 86 -38.26 -39.14 41.66
CA LEU A 86 -37.34 -38.47 42.58
C LEU A 86 -35.94 -39.08 42.44
N LEU A 87 -34.92 -38.25 42.19
CA LEU A 87 -33.52 -38.68 42.16
C LEU A 87 -33.14 -39.25 43.55
N PRO A 88 -32.51 -40.45 43.64
CA PRO A 88 -32.13 -41.11 44.91
C PRO A 88 -31.08 -40.39 45.78
N VAL A 89 -30.89 -39.08 45.65
CA VAL A 89 -29.83 -38.30 46.32
C VAL A 89 -30.03 -38.21 47.85
N LEU A 90 -31.12 -38.77 48.41
CA LEU A 90 -31.43 -38.72 49.85
C LEU A 90 -31.50 -40.09 50.55
N GLU A 91 -31.23 -41.21 49.88
CA GLU A 91 -31.21 -42.53 50.52
C GLU A 91 -29.79 -43.08 50.60
N ASN A 92 -28.97 -42.48 51.45
CA ASN A 92 -27.78 -43.15 51.96
C ASN A 92 -27.40 -42.58 53.33
N ASP A 93 -28.24 -42.84 54.33
CA ASP A 93 -27.81 -43.03 55.72
C ASP A 93 -28.95 -43.70 56.48
N SER A 94 -28.91 -45.03 56.54
CA SER A 94 -29.77 -45.82 57.41
C SER A 94 -28.93 -46.93 58.05
N SER A 95 -27.96 -46.50 58.87
CA SER A 95 -27.46 -47.35 59.94
C SER A 95 -28.35 -47.12 61.17
N LYS A 96 -28.97 -48.20 61.64
CA LYS A 96 -29.89 -48.30 62.78
C LYS A 96 -29.45 -47.49 64.01
N PRO A 97 -30.36 -46.86 64.78
CA PRO A 97 -30.00 -46.22 66.03
C PRO A 97 -29.89 -47.25 67.16
N SER A 98 -28.76 -47.27 67.85
CA SER A 98 -28.67 -47.67 69.26
C SER A 98 -28.71 -46.41 70.12
N PRO A 99 -29.50 -46.36 71.21
CA PRO A 99 -29.55 -45.18 72.07
C PRO A 99 -28.35 -45.22 73.01
N ASP A 100 -27.48 -44.22 72.92
CA ASP A 100 -26.94 -43.49 74.08
C ASP A 100 -25.84 -42.50 73.64
N CYS A 101 -25.79 -41.37 74.35
CA CYS A 101 -24.85 -40.25 74.23
C CYS A 101 -25.26 -39.11 73.27
N VAL A 102 -26.31 -38.38 73.67
CA VAL A 102 -26.53 -36.98 73.29
C VAL A 102 -25.54 -36.16 74.09
N ASP A 103 -24.48 -35.63 73.46
CA ASP A 103 -23.65 -34.47 73.91
C ASP A 103 -22.40 -34.30 73.01
N GLY A 104 -21.94 -35.34 72.31
CA GLY A 104 -20.78 -35.28 71.40
C GLY A 104 -21.10 -34.82 69.97
N GLU A 105 -22.35 -34.96 69.54
CA GLU A 105 -22.78 -34.59 68.18
C GLU A 105 -22.90 -33.07 68.01
N ASP A 106 -23.34 -32.33 69.04
CA ASP A 106 -23.54 -30.88 68.95
C ASP A 106 -22.23 -30.09 68.73
N ILE A 107 -21.12 -30.51 69.35
CA ILE A 107 -19.82 -29.84 69.18
C ILE A 107 -19.22 -30.16 67.79
N ALA A 108 -19.40 -31.40 67.31
CA ALA A 108 -18.96 -31.81 65.99
C ALA A 108 -19.79 -31.13 64.87
N TRP A 109 -21.09 -30.95 65.08
CA TRP A 109 -21.97 -30.19 64.19
C TRP A 109 -21.67 -28.70 64.20
N GLN A 110 -21.40 -28.10 65.36
CA GLN A 110 -20.97 -26.70 65.47
C GLN A 110 -19.64 -26.46 64.73
N SER A 111 -18.65 -27.34 64.89
CA SER A 111 -17.39 -27.23 64.14
C SER A 111 -17.58 -27.42 62.63
N LYS A 112 -18.40 -28.39 62.20
CA LYS A 112 -18.73 -28.58 60.78
C LYS A 112 -19.53 -27.41 60.20
N PHE A 113 -20.40 -26.78 60.97
CA PHE A 113 -21.17 -25.60 60.58
C PHE A 113 -20.25 -24.38 60.44
N MET A 114 -19.34 -24.16 61.39
CA MET A 114 -18.31 -23.11 61.29
C MET A 114 -17.37 -23.32 60.10
N ASP A 115 -16.96 -24.57 59.83
CA ASP A 115 -16.14 -24.90 58.64
C ASP A 115 -16.90 -24.71 57.33
N TYR A 116 -18.21 -24.93 57.34
CA TYR A 116 -19.09 -24.68 56.20
C TYR A 116 -19.29 -23.18 55.98
N GLU A 117 -19.53 -22.41 57.04
CA GLU A 117 -19.62 -20.95 56.97
C GLU A 117 -18.31 -20.35 56.46
N LYS A 118 -17.17 -20.79 56.98
CA LYS A 118 -15.86 -20.34 56.51
C LYS A 118 -15.60 -20.69 55.04
N ARG A 119 -15.97 -21.89 54.59
CA ARG A 119 -15.87 -22.28 53.17
C ARG A 119 -16.83 -21.48 52.28
N LYS A 120 -18.03 -21.18 52.77
CA LYS A 120 -19.02 -20.36 52.08
C LYS A 120 -18.52 -18.92 51.93
N GLU A 121 -17.99 -18.33 53.00
CA GLU A 121 -17.35 -17.01 52.99
C GLU A 121 -16.14 -16.98 52.05
N GLN A 122 -15.30 -18.01 52.08
CA GLN A 122 -14.14 -18.13 51.19
C GLN A 122 -14.58 -18.19 49.71
N LYS A 123 -15.60 -19.00 49.38
CA LYS A 123 -16.13 -19.05 48.01
C LYS A 123 -16.82 -17.75 47.59
N GLN A 124 -17.45 -17.04 48.52
CA GLN A 124 -18.01 -15.71 48.25
C GLN A 124 -16.90 -14.69 47.97
N LEU A 125 -15.79 -14.74 48.72
CA LEU A 125 -14.63 -13.88 48.50
C LEU A 125 -13.92 -14.20 47.17
N GLU A 126 -13.74 -15.48 46.85
CA GLU A 126 -13.22 -15.93 45.56
C GLU A 126 -14.10 -15.46 44.40
N LYS A 127 -15.43 -15.58 44.54
CA LYS A 127 -16.38 -15.05 43.56
C LYS A 127 -16.23 -13.53 43.39
N LEU A 128 -16.14 -12.78 44.49
CA LEU A 128 -15.99 -11.33 44.46
C LEU A 128 -14.67 -10.90 43.80
N ASN A 129 -13.58 -11.62 44.06
CA ASN A 129 -12.28 -11.37 43.44
C ASN A 129 -12.30 -11.70 41.95
N PHE A 130 -12.95 -12.80 41.57
CA PHE A 130 -13.13 -13.16 40.16
C PHE A 130 -13.98 -12.12 39.40
N GLU A 131 -15.06 -11.63 40.00
CA GLU A 131 -15.89 -10.55 39.44
C GLU A 131 -15.07 -9.27 39.25
N LYS A 132 -14.25 -8.89 40.23
CA LYS A 132 -13.35 -7.73 40.12
C LYS A 132 -12.31 -7.88 39.01
N GLU A 133 -11.64 -9.03 38.92
CA GLU A 133 -10.65 -9.29 37.85
C GLU A 133 -11.31 -9.27 36.46
N LEU A 134 -12.52 -9.82 36.34
CA LEU A 134 -13.27 -9.78 35.09
C LEU A 134 -13.61 -8.34 34.69
N GLU A 135 -14.08 -7.52 35.64
CA GLU A 135 -14.35 -6.11 35.40
C GLU A 135 -13.09 -5.32 35.05
N GLU A 136 -11.94 -5.58 35.70
CA GLU A 136 -10.67 -4.95 35.37
C GLU A 136 -10.22 -5.29 33.94
N LYS A 137 -10.26 -6.56 33.55
CA LYS A 137 -9.96 -6.98 32.17
C LYS A 137 -10.92 -6.36 31.14
N GLN A 138 -12.21 -6.27 31.47
CA GLN A 138 -13.18 -5.58 30.61
C GLN A 138 -12.88 -4.08 30.49
N ARG A 139 -12.47 -3.41 31.57
CA ARG A 139 -12.05 -1.99 31.54
C ARG A 139 -10.79 -1.79 30.70
N GLU A 140 -9.78 -2.65 30.86
CA GLU A 140 -8.56 -2.60 30.05
C GLU A 140 -8.87 -2.79 28.56
N GLN A 141 -9.70 -3.78 28.23
CA GLN A 141 -10.13 -4.00 26.84
C GLN A 141 -10.91 -2.80 26.29
N ALA A 142 -11.80 -2.20 27.08
CA ALA A 142 -12.53 -0.99 26.69
C ALA A 142 -11.60 0.21 26.47
N GLN A 143 -10.58 0.40 27.32
CA GLN A 143 -9.58 1.46 27.16
C GLN A 143 -8.74 1.28 25.89
N LEU A 144 -8.31 0.05 25.60
CA LEU A 144 -7.59 -0.25 24.36
C LEU A 144 -8.44 0.01 23.11
N LEU A 145 -9.72 -0.33 23.15
CA LEU A 145 -10.66 -0.04 22.06
C LEU A 145 -10.84 1.47 21.86
N LEU A 146 -10.96 2.26 22.94
CA LEU A 146 -11.05 3.72 22.86
C LEU A 146 -9.78 4.34 22.29
N LEU A 147 -8.61 3.89 22.72
CA LEU A 147 -7.33 4.37 22.20
C LEU A 147 -7.17 4.04 20.70
N ASN A 148 -7.55 2.82 20.30
CA ASN A 148 -7.52 2.40 18.90
C ASN A 148 -8.51 3.23 18.06
N ASN A 149 -9.73 3.46 18.55
CA ASN A 149 -10.71 4.31 17.89
C ASN A 149 -10.20 5.74 17.72
N SER A 150 -9.63 6.34 18.77
CA SER A 150 -9.04 7.69 18.69
C SER A 150 -7.89 7.76 17.68
N ARG A 151 -6.99 6.76 17.67
CA ARG A 151 -5.92 6.68 16.68
C ARG A 151 -6.46 6.53 15.26
N LYS A 152 -7.50 5.71 15.07
CA LYS A 152 -8.17 5.52 13.78
C LYS A 152 -8.84 6.81 13.31
N GLU A 153 -9.54 7.52 14.19
CA GLU A 153 -10.13 8.83 13.90
C GLU A 153 -9.07 9.85 13.51
N GLY A 154 -7.93 9.91 14.22
CA GLY A 154 -6.80 10.76 13.87
C GLY A 154 -6.23 10.46 12.49
N MET A 155 -6.04 9.18 12.15
CA MET A 155 -5.59 8.78 10.80
C MET A 155 -6.62 9.13 9.72
N LEU A 156 -7.91 8.90 9.97
CA LEU A 156 -8.97 9.25 9.02
C LEU A 156 -9.05 10.76 8.77
N LEU A 157 -8.91 11.57 9.81
CA LEU A 157 -8.84 13.03 9.69
C LEU A 157 -7.62 13.46 8.88
N SER A 158 -6.45 12.87 9.14
CA SER A 158 -5.24 13.17 8.36
C SER A 158 -5.41 12.80 6.88
N VAL A 159 -5.96 11.62 6.58
CA VAL A 159 -6.22 11.17 5.21
C VAL A 159 -7.22 12.10 4.52
N LYS A 160 -8.29 12.50 5.23
CA LYS A 160 -9.29 13.45 4.72
C LYS A 160 -8.66 14.80 4.35
N LEU A 161 -7.81 15.36 5.22
CA LEU A 161 -7.12 16.62 4.96
C LEU A 161 -6.16 16.53 3.77
N GLU A 162 -5.41 15.42 3.65
CA GLU A 162 -4.56 15.19 2.47
C GLU A 162 -5.38 15.10 1.19
N GLN A 163 -6.52 14.41 1.23
CA GLN A 163 -7.39 14.29 0.08
C GLN A 163 -7.99 15.63 -0.34
N GLU A 164 -8.47 16.44 0.60
CA GLU A 164 -8.96 17.81 0.32
C GLU A 164 -7.85 18.68 -0.28
N ARG A 165 -6.61 18.55 0.20
CA ARG A 165 -5.44 19.28 -0.35
C ARG A 165 -5.16 18.89 -1.80
N VAL A 166 -5.18 17.58 -2.10
CA VAL A 166 -4.95 17.07 -3.46
C VAL A 166 -6.08 17.50 -4.40
N GLU A 167 -7.33 17.40 -3.97
CA GLU A 167 -8.50 17.85 -4.74
C GLU A 167 -8.44 19.36 -5.05
N GLN A 168 -8.03 20.18 -4.08
CA GLN A 168 -7.78 21.61 -4.30
C GLN A 168 -6.65 21.85 -5.32
N GLY A 169 -5.55 21.08 -5.24
CA GLY A 169 -4.46 21.17 -6.20
C GLY A 169 -4.91 20.83 -7.63
N VAL A 170 -5.67 19.73 -7.79
CA VAL A 170 -6.19 19.30 -9.09
C VAL A 170 -7.14 20.33 -9.69
N THR A 171 -8.07 20.86 -8.88
CA THR A 171 -9.04 21.86 -9.36
C THR A 171 -8.36 23.18 -9.76
N GLN A 172 -7.32 23.61 -9.04
CA GLN A 172 -6.52 24.77 -9.43
C GLN A 172 -5.79 24.54 -10.76
N GLN A 173 -5.16 23.38 -10.92
CA GLN A 173 -4.45 23.05 -12.16
C GLN A 173 -5.40 22.94 -13.36
N GLN A 174 -6.59 22.38 -13.17
CA GLN A 174 -7.66 22.37 -14.18
C GLN A 174 -8.05 23.80 -14.60
N LYS A 175 -8.27 24.71 -13.64
CA LYS A 175 -8.59 26.12 -13.95
C LYS A 175 -7.50 26.82 -14.76
N VAL A 176 -6.23 26.60 -14.42
CA VAL A 176 -5.09 27.18 -15.16
C VAL A 176 -5.03 26.63 -16.58
N GLN A 177 -5.21 25.32 -16.74
CA GLN A 177 -5.20 24.68 -18.06
C GLN A 177 -6.38 25.15 -18.92
N GLU A 178 -7.56 25.29 -18.33
CA GLU A 178 -8.77 25.74 -19.01
C GLU A 178 -8.66 27.22 -19.42
N ALA A 179 -8.08 28.08 -18.58
CA ALA A 179 -7.74 29.46 -18.94
C ALA A 179 -6.73 29.52 -20.10
N GLY A 180 -5.70 28.66 -20.08
CA GLY A 180 -4.74 28.52 -21.17
C GLY A 180 -5.41 28.11 -22.49
N ARG A 181 -6.33 27.14 -22.43
CA ARG A 181 -7.12 26.69 -23.58
C ARG A 181 -8.01 27.79 -24.14
N GLN A 182 -8.69 28.55 -23.27
CA GLN A 182 -9.52 29.69 -23.67
C GLN A 182 -8.71 30.78 -24.35
N LYS A 183 -7.50 31.09 -23.84
CA LYS A 183 -6.58 32.05 -24.47
C LYS A 183 -6.14 31.60 -25.86
N LEU A 184 -5.83 30.31 -26.03
CA LEU A 184 -5.49 29.75 -27.34
C LEU A 184 -6.67 29.83 -28.32
N LEU A 185 -7.87 29.45 -27.89
CA LEU A 185 -9.10 29.57 -28.69
C LEU A 185 -9.39 31.02 -29.09
N GLY A 186 -9.09 31.99 -28.21
CA GLY A 186 -9.19 33.42 -28.53
C GLY A 186 -8.24 33.84 -29.65
N LYS A 187 -6.97 33.39 -29.59
CA LYS A 187 -5.98 33.65 -30.65
C LYS A 187 -6.38 33.03 -31.99
N VAL A 188 -6.89 31.79 -31.97
CA VAL A 188 -7.37 31.11 -33.19
C VAL A 188 -8.54 31.88 -33.80
N ARG A 189 -9.54 32.27 -33.00
CA ARG A 189 -10.67 33.07 -33.49
C ARG A 189 -10.23 34.42 -34.07
N GLN A 190 -9.23 35.07 -33.46
CA GLN A 190 -8.70 36.33 -33.99
C GLN A 190 -8.00 36.12 -35.34
N ALA A 191 -7.22 35.04 -35.49
CA ALA A 191 -6.58 34.69 -36.74
C ALA A 191 -7.62 34.37 -37.84
N GLU A 192 -8.65 33.58 -37.53
CA GLU A 192 -9.76 33.27 -38.44
C GLU A 192 -10.50 34.54 -38.89
N ALA A 193 -10.76 35.47 -37.97
CA ALA A 193 -11.39 36.75 -38.30
C ALA A 193 -10.49 37.59 -39.23
N SER A 194 -9.18 37.64 -38.96
CA SER A 194 -8.21 38.35 -39.82
C SER A 194 -8.09 37.74 -41.22
N ILE A 195 -8.13 36.41 -41.33
CA ILE A 195 -8.14 35.71 -42.62
C ILE A 195 -9.44 36.03 -43.37
N SER A 196 -10.59 35.94 -42.70
CA SER A 196 -11.90 36.21 -43.29
C SER A 196 -12.02 37.64 -43.81
N THR A 197 -11.47 38.62 -43.07
CA THR A 197 -11.44 40.02 -43.54
C THR A 197 -10.51 40.18 -44.75
N ARG A 198 -9.31 39.59 -44.74
CA ARG A 198 -8.40 39.61 -45.91
C ARG A 198 -9.02 38.95 -47.16
N ILE A 199 -9.72 37.84 -47.00
CA ILE A 199 -10.45 37.20 -48.11
C ILE A 199 -11.52 38.15 -48.65
N SER A 200 -12.29 38.77 -47.75
CA SER A 200 -13.34 39.71 -48.14
C SER A 200 -12.79 40.92 -48.91
N THR A 201 -11.65 41.47 -48.48
CA THR A 201 -10.98 42.58 -49.19
C THR A 201 -10.46 42.14 -50.56
N LEU A 202 -9.84 40.96 -50.66
CA LEU A 202 -9.36 40.43 -51.95
C LEU A 202 -10.50 40.20 -52.94
N LEU A 203 -11.64 39.68 -52.47
CA LEU A 203 -12.84 39.51 -53.31
C LEU A 203 -13.41 40.85 -53.79
N LEU A 204 -13.38 41.88 -52.93
CA LEU A 204 -13.79 43.24 -53.30
C LEU A 204 -12.85 43.87 -54.33
N ASP A 205 -11.54 43.71 -54.17
CA ASP A 205 -10.55 44.23 -55.11
C ASP A 205 -10.61 43.51 -56.45
N ASN A 206 -10.81 42.18 -56.45
CA ASN A 206 -11.01 41.41 -57.67
C ASN A 206 -12.27 41.88 -58.43
N LYS A 207 -13.38 42.15 -57.72
CA LYS A 207 -14.58 42.74 -58.33
C LYS A 207 -14.34 44.14 -58.89
N ARG A 208 -13.51 44.96 -58.24
CA ARG A 208 -13.14 46.29 -58.76
C ARG A 208 -12.27 46.18 -60.00
N GLN A 209 -11.29 45.29 -60.00
CA GLN A 209 -10.42 45.04 -61.15
C GLN A 209 -11.21 44.53 -62.35
N ALA A 210 -12.15 43.60 -62.15
CA ALA A 210 -13.05 43.13 -63.20
C ALA A 210 -13.86 44.28 -63.84
N LYS A 211 -14.47 45.15 -63.02
CA LYS A 211 -15.18 46.34 -63.52
C LYS A 211 -14.28 47.34 -64.24
N SER A 212 -13.05 47.52 -63.77
CA SER A 212 -12.07 48.39 -64.45
C SER A 212 -11.64 47.81 -65.80
N ALA A 213 -11.48 46.49 -65.89
CA ALA A 213 -11.15 45.82 -67.14
C ALA A 213 -12.30 45.91 -68.16
N GLU A 214 -13.55 45.69 -67.71
CA GLU A 214 -14.74 45.89 -68.55
C GLU A 214 -14.83 47.33 -69.08
N PHE A 215 -14.55 48.33 -68.25
CA PHE A 215 -14.54 49.72 -68.67
C PHE A 215 -13.45 50.03 -69.71
N LEU A 216 -12.24 49.52 -69.52
CA LEU A 216 -11.15 49.67 -70.49
C LEU A 216 -11.46 48.96 -71.82
N GLN A 217 -12.09 47.79 -71.76
CA GLN A 217 -12.54 47.07 -72.95
C GLN A 217 -13.59 47.87 -73.73
N ALA A 218 -14.57 48.48 -73.04
CA ALA A 218 -15.57 49.32 -73.68
C ALA A 218 -14.94 50.56 -74.36
N LEU A 219 -13.92 51.17 -73.76
CA LEU A 219 -13.18 52.28 -74.38
C LEU A 219 -12.41 51.85 -75.63
N GLU A 220 -11.82 50.65 -75.61
CA GLU A 220 -11.11 50.10 -76.77
C GLU A 220 -12.09 49.75 -77.90
N GLU A 221 -13.26 49.21 -77.57
CA GLU A 221 -14.34 48.97 -78.55
C GLU A 221 -14.84 50.27 -79.18
N ASP A 222 -14.98 51.35 -78.40
CA ASP A 222 -15.34 52.68 -78.93
C ASP A 222 -14.21 53.29 -79.78
N ARG A 223 -12.94 53.08 -79.40
CA ARG A 223 -11.78 53.49 -80.21
C ARG A 223 -11.81 52.79 -81.56
N ILE A 224 -11.99 51.46 -81.59
CA ILE A 224 -12.08 50.66 -82.81
C ILE A 224 -13.27 51.08 -83.68
N ARG A 225 -14.42 51.37 -83.05
CA ARG A 225 -15.61 51.87 -83.75
C ARG A 225 -15.35 53.23 -84.39
N MET A 226 -14.68 54.14 -83.66
CA MET A 226 -14.34 55.46 -84.18
C MET A 226 -13.31 55.38 -85.30
N GLU A 227 -12.31 54.50 -85.19
CA GLU A 227 -11.36 54.21 -86.27
C GLU A 227 -12.06 53.69 -87.54
N HIS A 228 -12.99 52.75 -87.41
CA HIS A 228 -13.78 52.26 -88.54
C HIS A 228 -14.60 53.38 -89.20
N LEU A 229 -15.25 54.24 -88.43
CA LEU A 229 -15.98 55.40 -88.97
C LEU A 229 -15.04 56.39 -89.68
N THR A 230 -13.85 56.64 -89.14
CA THR A 230 -12.84 57.48 -89.81
C THR A 230 -12.31 56.83 -91.09
N ALA A 231 -12.15 55.52 -91.13
CA ALA A 231 -11.73 54.80 -92.33
C ALA A 231 -12.80 54.87 -93.43
N ILE A 232 -14.09 54.68 -93.08
CA ILE A 232 -15.21 54.79 -94.03
C ILE A 232 -15.31 56.21 -94.60
N THR A 233 -15.27 57.24 -93.74
CA THR A 233 -15.31 58.65 -94.20
C THR A 233 -14.08 59.02 -95.04
N GLN A 234 -12.89 58.49 -94.70
CA GLN A 234 -11.69 58.66 -95.51
C GLN A 234 -11.80 57.94 -96.86
N GLU A 235 -12.42 56.76 -96.89
CA GLU A 235 -12.67 55.98 -98.09
C GLU A 235 -13.70 56.66 -99.01
N GLU A 236 -14.80 57.19 -98.49
CA GLU A 236 -15.79 57.99 -99.22
C GLU A 236 -15.18 59.29 -99.77
N ALA A 237 -14.38 60.00 -98.97
CA ALA A 237 -13.62 61.16 -99.43
C ALA A 237 -12.58 60.78 -100.49
N SER A 238 -11.95 59.60 -100.38
CA SER A 238 -11.05 59.07 -101.40
C SER A 238 -11.79 58.66 -102.68
N SER A 239 -13.02 58.19 -102.58
CA SER A 239 -13.88 57.78 -103.70
C SER A 239 -14.36 58.99 -104.49
N LEU A 240 -14.73 60.08 -103.80
CA LEU A 240 -15.01 61.39 -104.42
C LEU A 240 -13.76 61.94 -105.13
N ARG A 241 -12.60 61.93 -104.45
CA ARG A 241 -11.31 62.31 -105.05
C ARG A 241 -10.91 61.43 -106.24
N LYS A 242 -11.16 60.12 -106.20
CA LYS A 242 -10.90 59.19 -107.33
C LYS A 242 -11.81 59.48 -108.53
N ARG A 243 -13.03 59.98 -108.31
CA ARG A 243 -13.96 60.37 -109.38
C ARG A 243 -13.51 61.66 -110.07
N ASP A 244 -12.98 62.62 -109.31
CA ASP A 244 -12.37 63.85 -109.83
C ASP A 244 -11.02 63.57 -110.51
N VAL A 245 -10.22 62.66 -109.93
CA VAL A 245 -8.94 62.20 -110.48
C VAL A 245 -9.14 61.34 -111.73
N ALA A 246 -10.24 60.61 -111.90
CA ALA A 246 -10.53 59.86 -113.13
C ALA A 246 -10.72 60.79 -114.35
N VAL A 247 -11.35 61.96 -114.14
CA VAL A 247 -11.46 63.03 -115.16
C VAL A 247 -10.07 63.62 -115.47
N ALA A 248 -9.23 63.80 -114.44
CA ALA A 248 -7.84 64.26 -114.61
C ALA A 248 -6.89 63.16 -115.16
N MET A 249 -7.18 61.87 -114.98
CA MET A 249 -6.41 60.73 -115.47
C MET A 249 -6.60 60.51 -116.96
N GLN A 250 -7.74 60.93 -117.52
CA GLN A 250 -7.89 60.96 -118.98
C GLN A 250 -6.94 61.98 -119.63
N THR A 251 -6.58 63.05 -118.93
CA THR A 251 -5.54 64.02 -119.33
C THR A 251 -4.12 63.65 -118.88
N MET A 252 -3.95 62.85 -117.83
CA MET A 252 -2.63 62.39 -117.35
C MET A 252 -2.17 61.06 -117.97
N LEU A 253 -3.03 60.30 -118.65
CA LEU A 253 -2.60 59.13 -119.41
C LEU A 253 -1.74 59.52 -120.63
N SER A 254 -1.83 60.76 -121.12
CA SER A 254 -0.84 61.36 -122.04
C SER A 254 0.49 61.74 -121.35
N GLU A 255 0.48 61.97 -120.04
CA GLU A 255 1.68 62.29 -119.25
C GLU A 255 2.33 61.04 -118.61
N SER A 256 1.62 59.91 -118.63
CA SER A 256 1.98 58.62 -118.01
C SER A 256 3.21 57.91 -118.60
N TYR A 257 3.76 58.42 -119.69
CA TYR A 257 5.08 58.02 -120.19
C TYR A 257 6.20 58.46 -119.22
N SER A 258 5.98 59.52 -118.44
CA SER A 258 7.00 60.09 -117.53
C SER A 258 7.07 59.43 -116.15
N VAL A 259 5.97 58.87 -115.65
CA VAL A 259 5.85 58.34 -114.27
C VAL A 259 6.45 56.94 -114.09
N ARG A 260 6.64 56.21 -115.20
CA ARG A 260 7.19 54.84 -115.18
C ARG A 260 8.61 54.76 -114.58
N LEU A 261 9.35 55.87 -114.57
CA LEU A 261 10.68 55.98 -113.98
C LEU A 261 10.69 56.16 -112.44
N LEU A 262 9.57 56.55 -111.83
CA LEU A 262 9.48 56.86 -110.38
C LEU A 262 8.96 55.69 -109.52
N GLN A 263 8.27 54.71 -110.11
CA GLN A 263 7.72 53.55 -109.40
C GLN A 263 8.79 52.56 -108.92
N GLU A 264 9.85 52.32 -109.71
CA GLU A 264 10.93 51.40 -109.34
C GLU A 264 11.70 51.85 -108.06
N ALA A 265 11.76 53.16 -107.80
CA ALA A 265 12.43 53.73 -106.64
C ALA A 265 11.61 53.72 -105.32
N SER A 266 10.30 53.47 -105.38
CA SER A 266 9.43 53.42 -104.19
C SER A 266 9.20 51.98 -103.70
N GLU A 267 9.14 51.00 -104.61
CA GLU A 267 9.03 49.58 -104.28
C GLU A 267 10.26 49.04 -103.56
N THR A 268 11.45 49.48 -103.98
CA THR A 268 12.73 49.09 -103.34
C THR A 268 12.82 49.61 -101.90
N ARG A 269 12.30 50.81 -101.61
CA ARG A 269 12.25 51.38 -100.25
C ARG A 269 11.25 50.66 -99.34
N ARG A 270 10.10 50.27 -99.87
CA ARG A 270 9.08 49.50 -99.13
C ARG A 270 9.57 48.10 -98.77
N GLN A 271 10.24 47.41 -99.69
CA GLN A 271 10.82 46.08 -99.44
C GLN A 271 11.95 46.14 -98.39
N ASN A 272 12.77 47.19 -98.40
CA ASN A 272 13.80 47.38 -97.38
C ASN A 272 13.21 47.64 -95.98
N MET A 273 12.18 48.49 -95.86
CA MET A 273 11.52 48.72 -94.56
C MET A 273 10.83 47.47 -94.02
N VAL A 274 10.17 46.67 -94.87
CA VAL A 274 9.56 45.40 -94.44
C VAL A 274 10.64 44.39 -94.03
N SER A 275 11.74 44.28 -94.78
CA SER A 275 12.87 43.41 -94.42
C SER A 275 13.52 43.83 -93.10
N GLU A 276 13.63 45.13 -92.83
CA GLU A 276 14.21 45.66 -91.60
C GLU A 276 13.29 45.47 -90.39
N ALA A 277 11.97 45.63 -90.58
CA ALA A 277 10.96 45.30 -89.56
C ALA A 277 10.92 43.80 -89.24
N CYS A 278 10.98 42.91 -90.24
CA CYS A 278 11.04 41.46 -90.02
C CYS A 278 12.31 41.04 -89.27
N LYS A 279 13.48 41.61 -89.63
CA LYS A 279 14.74 41.34 -88.92
C LYS A 279 14.69 41.85 -87.47
N SER A 280 14.11 43.01 -87.23
CA SER A 280 13.89 43.54 -85.87
C SER A 280 13.00 42.60 -85.04
N MET A 281 11.90 42.11 -85.62
CA MET A 281 10.99 41.18 -84.97
C MET A 281 11.66 39.85 -84.65
N GLU A 282 12.42 39.26 -85.57
CA GLU A 282 13.21 38.04 -85.32
C GLU A 282 14.22 38.24 -84.17
N THR A 283 14.85 39.42 -84.07
CA THR A 283 15.78 39.71 -82.95
C THR A 283 15.08 39.85 -81.61
N LEU A 284 13.83 40.33 -81.59
CA LEU A 284 13.01 40.41 -80.38
C LEU A 284 12.50 39.02 -79.97
N ASP A 285 12.01 38.23 -80.91
CA ASP A 285 11.59 36.84 -80.67
C ASP A 285 12.74 36.00 -80.11
N ARG A 286 13.95 36.14 -80.66
CA ARG A 286 15.14 35.46 -80.14
C ARG A 286 15.49 35.89 -78.70
N LYS A 287 15.27 37.16 -78.34
CA LYS A 287 15.47 37.65 -76.97
C LYS A 287 14.38 37.10 -76.03
N PHE A 288 13.13 37.01 -76.48
CA PHE A 288 12.04 36.40 -75.72
C PHE A 288 12.30 34.91 -75.46
N GLU A 289 12.75 34.15 -76.47
CA GLU A 289 13.13 32.75 -76.29
C GLU A 289 14.29 32.59 -75.29
N GLN A 290 15.29 33.48 -75.32
CA GLN A 290 16.37 33.46 -74.32
C GLN A 290 15.86 33.71 -72.89
N VAL A 291 14.94 34.65 -72.70
CA VAL A 291 14.36 34.93 -71.37
C VAL A 291 13.50 33.75 -70.89
N LEU A 292 12.71 33.14 -71.77
CA LEU A 292 11.92 31.94 -71.46
C LEU A 292 12.83 30.76 -71.07
N ALA A 293 13.92 30.54 -71.80
CA ALA A 293 14.88 29.49 -71.50
C ALA A 293 15.56 29.71 -70.14
N LEU A 294 15.96 30.94 -69.81
CA LEU A 294 16.53 31.29 -68.50
C LEU A 294 15.51 31.08 -67.37
N GLN A 295 14.26 31.51 -67.57
CA GLN A 295 13.21 31.33 -66.57
C GLN A 295 12.89 29.84 -66.34
N GLN A 296 12.94 29.01 -67.40
CA GLN A 296 12.75 27.57 -67.30
C GLN A 296 13.93 26.89 -66.59
N LEU A 297 15.15 27.37 -66.81
CA LEU A 297 16.34 26.91 -66.09
C LEU A 297 16.24 27.24 -64.60
N ASP A 298 15.85 28.46 -64.23
CA ASP A 298 15.67 28.88 -62.84
C ASP A 298 14.57 28.07 -62.14
N LYS A 299 13.44 27.81 -62.83
CA LYS A 299 12.39 26.92 -62.34
C LYS A 299 12.90 25.49 -62.13
N SER A 300 13.65 24.94 -63.08
CA SER A 300 14.22 23.59 -62.97
C SER A 300 15.21 23.46 -61.82
N LYS A 301 15.99 24.52 -61.56
CA LYS A 301 16.94 24.60 -60.45
C LYS A 301 16.21 24.67 -59.10
N ALA A 302 15.15 25.47 -59.00
CA ALA A 302 14.31 25.54 -57.80
C ALA A 302 13.62 24.20 -57.51
N ILE A 303 13.08 23.53 -58.53
CA ILE A 303 12.47 22.19 -58.38
C ILE A 303 13.51 21.17 -57.89
N SER A 304 14.73 21.20 -58.45
CA SER A 304 15.80 20.29 -58.04
C SER A 304 16.22 20.51 -56.58
N GLN A 305 16.28 21.76 -56.12
CA GLN A 305 16.57 22.08 -54.72
C GLN A 305 15.47 21.58 -53.78
N ILE A 306 14.19 21.77 -54.12
CA ILE A 306 13.06 21.29 -53.32
C ILE A 306 13.08 19.76 -53.20
N LEU A 307 13.33 19.05 -54.31
CA LEU A 307 13.43 17.59 -54.30
C LEU A 307 14.59 17.11 -53.42
N GLN A 308 15.74 17.78 -53.49
CA GLN A 308 16.89 17.45 -52.65
C GLN A 308 16.64 17.72 -51.17
N GLU A 309 15.94 18.81 -50.83
CA GLU A 309 15.50 19.10 -49.46
C GLU A 309 14.51 18.04 -48.95
N GLU A 310 13.57 17.59 -49.79
CA GLU A 310 12.60 16.54 -49.46
C GLU A 310 13.31 15.20 -49.16
N GLU A 311 14.29 14.81 -49.98
CA GLU A 311 15.10 13.59 -49.76
C GLU A 311 15.90 13.67 -48.45
N MET A 312 16.53 14.80 -48.17
CA MET A 312 17.29 15.01 -46.94
C MET A 312 16.38 15.00 -45.70
N GLN A 313 15.18 15.56 -45.78
CA GLN A 313 14.19 15.52 -44.70
C GLN A 313 13.68 14.10 -44.43
N LYS A 314 13.41 13.31 -45.48
CA LYS A 314 13.02 11.90 -45.36
C LYS A 314 14.11 11.08 -44.66
N ALA A 315 15.36 11.24 -45.09
CA ALA A 315 16.50 10.56 -44.47
C ALA A 315 16.69 10.95 -42.99
N ALA A 316 16.52 12.23 -42.64
CA ALA A 316 16.59 12.68 -41.26
C ALA A 316 15.45 12.10 -40.39
N PHE A 317 14.24 12.01 -40.93
CA PHE A 317 13.10 11.41 -40.22
C PHE A 317 13.31 9.91 -39.99
N GLU A 318 13.78 9.18 -41.00
CA GLU A 318 14.13 7.76 -40.87
C GLU A 318 15.21 7.54 -39.79
N ALA A 319 16.25 8.38 -39.76
CA ALA A 319 17.29 8.32 -38.74
C ALA A 319 16.76 8.57 -37.32
N LEU A 320 15.89 9.58 -37.15
CA LEU A 320 15.25 9.87 -35.86
C LEU A 320 14.33 8.73 -35.42
N GLN A 321 13.62 8.10 -36.36
CA GLN A 321 12.75 6.97 -36.06
C GLN A 321 13.56 5.75 -35.63
N LEU A 322 14.67 5.43 -36.31
CA LEU A 322 15.60 4.38 -35.90
C LEU A 322 16.21 4.64 -34.52
N GLN A 323 16.54 5.89 -34.18
CA GLN A 323 17.02 6.26 -32.85
C GLN A 323 15.93 6.08 -31.79
N ARG A 324 14.68 6.47 -32.09
CA ARG A 324 13.55 6.24 -31.19
C ARG A 324 13.33 4.74 -30.96
N ASP A 325 13.39 3.95 -32.02
CA ASP A 325 13.15 2.51 -31.97
C ASP A 325 14.29 1.78 -31.23
N SER A 326 15.53 2.25 -31.33
CA SER A 326 16.66 1.71 -30.55
C SER A 326 16.53 2.03 -29.05
N VAL A 327 16.08 3.23 -28.68
CA VAL A 327 15.78 3.60 -27.29
C VAL A 327 14.61 2.78 -26.75
N HIS A 328 13.53 2.63 -27.51
CA HIS A 328 12.41 1.76 -27.13
C HIS A 328 12.82 0.28 -27.03
N GLY A 329 13.75 -0.18 -27.87
CA GLY A 329 14.36 -1.50 -27.79
C GLY A 329 15.16 -1.68 -26.50
N TYR A 330 16.01 -0.69 -26.18
CA TYR A 330 16.80 -0.67 -24.95
C TYR A 330 15.93 -0.72 -23.70
N ILE A 331 14.89 0.14 -23.61
CA ILE A 331 13.96 0.17 -22.48
C ILE A 331 13.23 -1.17 -22.35
N ARG A 332 12.73 -1.74 -23.45
CA ARG A 332 12.06 -3.06 -23.42
C ARG A 332 13.00 -4.16 -22.93
N ASN A 333 14.27 -4.13 -23.32
CA ASN A 333 15.25 -5.11 -22.85
C ASN A 333 15.59 -4.92 -21.36
N GLN A 334 15.70 -3.67 -20.89
CA GLN A 334 15.87 -3.37 -19.46
C GLN A 334 14.68 -3.85 -18.63
N ILE A 335 13.45 -3.62 -19.10
CA ILE A 335 12.24 -4.14 -18.43
C ILE A 335 12.27 -5.67 -18.35
N ARG A 336 12.61 -6.37 -19.43
CA ARG A 336 12.72 -7.84 -19.41
C ARG A 336 13.78 -8.35 -18.44
N LEU A 337 14.92 -7.65 -18.30
CA LEU A 337 15.96 -8.02 -17.34
C LEU A 337 15.46 -7.86 -15.90
N ILE A 338 14.81 -6.72 -15.60
CA ILE A 338 14.21 -6.47 -14.28
C ILE A 338 13.13 -7.50 -13.96
N GLU A 339 12.27 -7.83 -14.93
CA GLU A 339 11.25 -8.87 -14.78
C GLU A 339 11.86 -10.25 -14.47
N ALA A 340 12.96 -10.60 -15.16
CA ALA A 340 13.67 -11.84 -14.91
C ALA A 340 14.32 -11.89 -13.52
N GLU A 341 14.95 -10.80 -13.07
CA GLU A 341 15.53 -10.69 -11.73
C GLU A 341 14.46 -10.76 -10.63
N LEU A 342 13.34 -10.07 -10.80
CA LEU A 342 12.19 -10.13 -9.88
C LEU A 342 11.58 -11.53 -9.82
N MET A 343 11.49 -12.22 -10.96
CA MET A 343 11.03 -13.62 -10.98
C MET A 343 12.00 -14.53 -10.21
N GLN A 344 13.31 -14.33 -10.35
CA GLN A 344 14.31 -15.09 -9.60
C GLN A 344 14.23 -14.82 -8.08
N LEU A 345 14.13 -13.54 -7.69
CA LEU A 345 13.94 -13.15 -6.28
C LEU A 345 12.67 -13.73 -5.69
N THR A 346 11.55 -13.69 -6.43
CA THR A 346 10.28 -14.28 -6.01
C THR A 346 10.43 -15.79 -5.81
N LYS A 347 11.12 -16.48 -6.72
CA LYS A 347 11.40 -17.92 -6.59
C LYS A 347 12.26 -18.24 -5.37
N LEU A 348 13.27 -17.43 -5.08
CA LEU A 348 14.11 -17.59 -3.88
C LEU A 348 13.31 -17.32 -2.60
N GLU A 349 12.47 -16.29 -2.58
CA GLU A 349 11.63 -15.95 -1.44
C GLU A 349 10.63 -17.08 -1.12
N VAL A 350 10.00 -17.65 -2.15
CA VAL A 350 9.10 -18.80 -1.99
C VAL A 350 9.86 -20.01 -1.46
N LYS A 351 11.06 -20.30 -1.98
CA LYS A 351 11.91 -21.39 -1.47
C LYS A 351 12.29 -21.18 -0.01
N ARG A 352 12.66 -19.96 0.38
CA ARG A 352 12.96 -19.62 1.77
C ARG A 352 11.76 -19.86 2.67
N ARG A 353 10.57 -19.37 2.30
CA ARG A 353 9.33 -19.58 3.07
C ARG A 353 8.97 -21.05 3.20
N ASN A 354 9.19 -21.85 2.16
CA ASN A 354 8.96 -23.29 2.23
C ASN A 354 9.94 -23.96 3.20
N LEU A 355 11.22 -23.60 3.15
CA LEU A 355 12.24 -24.11 4.08
C LEU A 355 11.92 -23.71 5.53
N ASP A 356 11.56 -22.45 5.77
CA ASP A 356 11.16 -21.97 7.10
C ASP A 356 9.93 -22.73 7.63
N ALA A 357 8.98 -23.05 6.75
CA ALA A 357 7.81 -23.84 7.10
C ALA A 357 8.16 -25.31 7.41
N GLU A 358 9.07 -25.92 6.64
CA GLU A 358 9.58 -27.28 6.90
C GLU A 358 10.32 -27.34 8.24
N ILE A 359 11.21 -26.40 8.52
CA ILE A 359 11.94 -26.30 9.80
C ILE A 359 10.95 -26.15 10.97
N LEU A 360 9.93 -25.30 10.82
CA LEU A 360 8.92 -25.13 11.86
C LEU A 360 8.10 -26.41 12.08
N GLN A 361 7.76 -27.14 11.01
CA GLN A 361 7.06 -28.42 11.11
C GLN A 361 7.91 -29.48 11.81
N GLU A 362 9.20 -29.56 11.50
CA GLU A 362 10.14 -30.47 12.19
C GLU A 362 10.24 -30.13 13.68
N ALA A 363 10.42 -28.85 14.02
CA ALA A 363 10.48 -28.41 15.43
C ALA A 363 9.18 -28.74 16.19
N LEU A 364 8.02 -28.53 15.58
CA LEU A 364 6.73 -28.90 16.19
C LEU A 364 6.57 -30.42 16.33
N ALA A 365 7.08 -31.20 15.38
CA ALA A 365 7.08 -32.65 15.47
C ALA A 365 7.97 -33.14 16.63
N GLU A 366 9.17 -32.59 16.78
CA GLU A 366 10.08 -32.88 17.90
C GLU A 366 9.48 -32.50 19.25
N GLN A 367 8.82 -31.34 19.36
CA GLN A 367 8.11 -30.97 20.58
C GLN A 367 6.97 -31.94 20.89
N ARG A 368 6.23 -32.37 19.87
CA ARG A 368 5.14 -33.34 20.03
C ARG A 368 5.67 -34.70 20.48
N THR A 369 6.80 -35.17 19.96
CA THR A 369 7.42 -36.43 20.40
C THR A 369 7.92 -36.30 21.83
N ALA A 370 8.62 -35.21 22.17
CA ALA A 370 9.10 -34.98 23.53
C ALA A 370 7.95 -34.95 24.57
N LEU A 371 6.85 -34.27 24.25
CA LEU A 371 5.67 -34.25 25.12
C LEU A 371 5.02 -35.63 25.24
N SER A 372 5.00 -36.40 24.14
CA SER A 372 4.48 -37.78 24.15
C SER A 372 5.35 -38.70 25.00
N ASP A 373 6.67 -38.56 24.94
CA ASP A 373 7.62 -39.33 25.75
C ASP A 373 7.47 -39.01 27.24
N ILE A 374 7.32 -37.72 27.59
CA ILE A 374 7.05 -37.30 28.98
C ILE A 374 5.72 -37.89 29.45
N LEU A 375 4.67 -37.83 28.64
CA LEU A 375 3.38 -38.41 28.97
C LEU A 375 3.50 -39.92 29.20
N GLN A 376 4.21 -40.63 28.32
CA GLN A 376 4.45 -42.06 28.45
C GLN A 376 5.25 -42.39 29.72
N GLN A 377 6.24 -41.57 30.07
CA GLN A 377 7.01 -41.73 31.30
C GLN A 377 6.13 -41.51 32.54
N LEU A 378 5.25 -40.51 32.53
CA LEU A 378 4.32 -40.23 33.62
C LEU A 378 3.29 -41.36 33.79
N LEU A 379 2.77 -41.90 32.69
CA LEU A 379 1.88 -43.06 32.73
C LEU A 379 2.61 -44.29 33.31
N LYS A 380 3.84 -44.56 32.87
CA LYS A 380 4.65 -45.65 33.43
C LYS A 380 4.93 -45.46 34.93
N GLN A 381 5.23 -44.24 35.36
CA GLN A 381 5.41 -43.93 36.79
C GLN A 381 4.12 -44.11 37.59
N LYS A 382 2.97 -43.73 37.02
CA LYS A 382 1.66 -43.96 37.63
C LYS A 382 1.41 -45.46 37.83
N ASP A 383 1.59 -46.26 36.78
CA ASP A 383 1.37 -47.70 36.83
C ASP A 383 2.31 -48.37 37.83
N GLN A 384 3.58 -47.94 37.87
CA GLN A 384 4.56 -48.43 38.85
C GLN A 384 4.14 -48.12 40.29
N ARG A 385 3.73 -46.88 40.58
CA ARG A 385 3.24 -46.49 41.91
C ARG A 385 1.97 -47.25 42.28
N GLU A 386 1.10 -47.50 41.31
CA GLU A 386 -0.11 -48.29 41.53
C GLU A 386 0.23 -49.75 41.89
N MET A 387 1.22 -50.35 41.23
CA MET A 387 1.72 -51.68 41.58
C MET A 387 2.38 -51.70 42.97
N GLU A 388 3.22 -50.72 43.28
CA GLU A 388 3.86 -50.59 44.59
C GLU A 388 2.81 -50.44 45.70
N LEU A 389 1.79 -49.62 45.49
CA LEU A 389 0.67 -49.46 46.44
C LEU A 389 -0.10 -50.77 46.60
N LYS A 390 -0.42 -51.46 45.51
CA LYS A 390 -1.06 -52.79 45.57
C LYS A 390 -0.22 -53.78 46.35
N GLN A 391 1.11 -53.77 46.16
CA GLN A 391 2.03 -54.66 46.88
C GLN A 391 2.13 -54.30 48.37
N ILE A 392 2.21 -53.01 48.70
CA ILE A 392 2.18 -52.53 50.10
C ILE A 392 0.86 -52.91 50.77
N LEU A 393 -0.28 -52.75 50.08
CA LEU A 393 -1.59 -53.16 50.60
C LEU A 393 -1.62 -54.66 50.87
N MET A 394 -1.10 -55.49 49.95
CA MET A 394 -1.01 -56.93 50.15
C MET A 394 -0.10 -57.32 51.32
N GLU A 395 1.05 -56.64 51.48
CA GLU A 395 1.92 -56.83 52.65
C GLU A 395 1.25 -56.40 53.96
N LEU A 396 0.47 -55.31 53.95
CA LEU A 396 -0.25 -54.82 55.11
C LEU A 396 -1.40 -55.75 55.49
N GLU A 397 -2.14 -56.29 54.53
CA GLU A 397 -3.15 -57.33 54.75
C GLU A 397 -2.52 -58.57 55.40
N LEU A 398 -1.42 -59.08 54.83
CA LEU A 398 -0.69 -60.24 55.37
C LEU A 398 -0.18 -59.98 56.81
N LYS A 399 0.32 -58.77 57.10
CA LYS A 399 0.78 -58.40 58.44
C LYS A 399 -0.38 -58.16 59.41
N SER A 400 -1.54 -57.72 58.92
CA SER A 400 -2.75 -57.56 59.74
C SER A 400 -3.33 -58.89 60.21
N ASP A 401 -3.16 -59.96 59.41
CA ASP A 401 -3.50 -61.34 59.79
C ASP A 401 -2.56 -61.90 60.88
N SER A 402 -1.39 -61.29 61.10
CA SER A 402 -0.47 -61.64 62.20
C SER A 402 -0.91 -61.07 63.55
N THR A 403 -2.06 -61.51 64.06
CA THR A 403 -2.50 -61.48 65.47
C THR A 403 -2.07 -60.29 66.36
N GLN A 404 -1.98 -59.07 65.87
CA GLN A 404 -1.80 -57.86 66.68
C GLN A 404 -3.10 -57.07 66.69
N GLN A 405 -3.84 -57.14 67.80
CA GLN A 405 -4.94 -56.22 68.05
C GLN A 405 -4.41 -54.78 67.94
N ASN A 406 -5.10 -53.95 67.16
CA ASN A 406 -4.76 -52.55 66.88
C ASN A 406 -3.58 -52.30 65.91
N TYR A 407 -3.18 -53.28 65.08
CA TYR A 407 -2.14 -53.08 64.06
C TYR A 407 -2.38 -51.83 63.20
N TRP A 408 -3.59 -51.67 62.65
CA TRP A 408 -3.98 -50.53 61.82
C TRP A 408 -3.95 -49.19 62.57
N MET A 409 -4.36 -49.18 63.85
CA MET A 409 -4.37 -47.98 64.67
C MET A 409 -2.94 -47.51 64.98
N ILE A 410 -2.03 -48.45 65.25
CA ILE A 410 -0.60 -48.17 65.48
C ILE A 410 0.08 -47.65 64.20
N GLN A 411 -0.24 -48.20 63.02
CA GLN A 411 0.31 -47.71 61.76
C GLN A 411 -0.26 -46.33 61.39
N TYR A 412 -1.55 -46.09 61.63
CA TYR A 412 -2.16 -44.78 61.40
C TYR A 412 -1.55 -43.70 62.31
N GLN A 413 -1.35 -44.02 63.59
CA GLN A 413 -0.64 -43.14 64.53
C GLN A 413 0.80 -42.85 64.07
N ARG A 414 1.54 -43.87 63.63
CA ARG A 414 2.91 -43.69 63.09
C ARG A 414 2.95 -42.85 61.82
N LEU A 415 1.93 -42.92 60.97
CA LEU A 415 1.86 -42.14 59.74
C LEU A 415 1.50 -40.68 60.03
N LEU A 416 0.64 -40.43 61.03
CA LEU A 416 0.35 -39.08 61.53
C LEU A 416 1.55 -38.47 62.26
N ASP A 417 2.30 -39.27 63.02
CA ASP A 417 3.49 -38.84 63.75
C ASP A 417 4.73 -38.72 62.83
N ALA A 418 4.68 -39.28 61.62
CA ALA A 418 5.78 -39.23 60.67
C ALA A 418 5.88 -37.87 59.97
N LYS A 419 6.96 -37.14 60.25
CA LYS A 419 7.26 -35.89 59.56
C LYS A 419 7.46 -36.12 58.05
N PRO A 420 6.78 -35.36 57.17
CA PRO A 420 6.94 -35.47 55.72
C PRO A 420 8.41 -35.42 55.32
N LEU A 421 8.84 -36.34 54.45
CA LEU A 421 10.24 -36.45 54.03
C LEU A 421 10.77 -35.12 53.45
N SER A 422 9.91 -34.38 52.74
CA SER A 422 10.19 -33.05 52.19
C SER A 422 10.59 -32.03 53.26
N LEU A 423 9.87 -32.00 54.39
CA LEU A 423 10.16 -31.10 55.51
C LEU A 423 11.42 -31.52 56.25
N ARG A 424 11.65 -32.83 56.39
CA ARG A 424 12.85 -33.37 57.04
C ARG A 424 14.14 -33.02 56.27
N ILE A 425 14.09 -33.11 54.94
CA ILE A 425 15.21 -32.74 54.06
C ILE A 425 15.46 -31.23 54.11
N GLN A 426 14.40 -30.41 54.13
CA GLN A 426 14.51 -28.95 54.21
C GLN A 426 15.07 -28.48 55.56
N GLU A 427 14.67 -29.09 56.68
CA GLU A 427 15.18 -28.75 58.01
C GLU A 427 16.63 -29.18 58.23
N ALA A 428 17.06 -30.28 57.61
CA ALA A 428 18.46 -30.71 57.65
C ALA A 428 19.43 -29.71 56.99
N GLY A 429 18.91 -28.81 56.13
CA GLY A 429 19.67 -27.74 55.48
C GLY A 429 19.79 -26.45 56.30
N VAL A 430 19.16 -26.35 57.48
CA VAL A 430 19.26 -25.19 58.37
C VAL A 430 20.54 -25.28 59.22
N ASP A 431 21.21 -24.16 59.43
CA ASP A 431 22.45 -24.07 60.19
C ASP A 431 22.30 -24.67 61.60
N LYS A 432 23.17 -25.61 61.97
CA LYS A 432 23.10 -26.36 63.24
C LYS A 432 23.17 -25.43 64.46
N ASP A 433 23.91 -24.34 64.35
CA ASP A 433 24.03 -23.37 65.45
C ASP A 433 22.74 -22.56 65.66
N LEU A 434 22.03 -22.29 64.57
CA LEU A 434 20.70 -21.69 64.62
C LEU A 434 19.65 -22.66 65.19
N VAL A 435 19.72 -23.94 64.82
CA VAL A 435 18.85 -24.99 65.40
C VAL A 435 19.10 -25.14 66.90
N ASN A 436 20.37 -25.14 67.33
CA ASN A 436 20.74 -25.22 68.74
C ASN A 436 20.27 -24.00 69.54
N LEU A 437 20.30 -22.81 68.95
CA LEU A 437 19.75 -21.60 69.58
C LEU A 437 18.24 -21.71 69.77
N LEU A 438 17.50 -22.16 68.75
CA LEU A 438 16.05 -22.38 68.85
C LEU A 438 15.73 -23.45 69.90
N TYR A 439 16.57 -24.49 70.02
CA TYR A 439 16.42 -25.50 71.06
C TYR A 439 16.61 -24.91 72.47
N LYS A 440 17.64 -24.07 72.67
CA LYS A 440 17.89 -23.38 73.95
C LYS A 440 16.78 -22.41 74.33
N LEU A 441 16.10 -21.83 73.34
CA LEU A 441 14.97 -20.92 73.53
C LEU A 441 13.62 -21.67 73.59
N SER A 442 13.61 -23.00 73.56
CA SER A 442 12.39 -23.82 73.49
C SER A 442 11.46 -23.48 72.31
N ALA A 443 12.04 -22.98 71.21
CA ALA A 443 11.37 -22.38 70.07
C ALA A 443 11.46 -23.26 68.79
N GLN A 444 11.45 -24.58 68.96
CA GLN A 444 11.67 -25.57 67.88
C GLN A 444 10.57 -25.58 66.81
N HIS A 445 9.37 -25.13 67.17
CA HIS A 445 8.21 -25.07 66.28
C HIS A 445 8.35 -24.00 65.18
N TYR A 446 9.31 -23.06 65.30
CA TYR A 446 9.65 -22.12 64.23
C TYR A 446 10.68 -22.69 63.24
N LEU A 447 11.26 -23.86 63.49
CA LEU A 447 12.24 -24.49 62.61
C LEU A 447 11.69 -24.80 61.20
N PRO A 448 10.46 -25.32 61.02
CA PRO A 448 9.88 -25.52 59.68
C PRO A 448 9.72 -24.22 58.90
N ILE A 449 9.39 -23.11 59.58
CA ILE A 449 9.22 -21.78 58.98
C ILE A 449 10.57 -21.25 58.50
N ILE A 450 11.60 -21.37 59.35
CA ILE A 450 12.98 -20.97 59.01
C ILE A 450 13.53 -21.81 57.86
N ALA A 451 13.25 -23.11 57.85
CA ALA A 451 13.65 -24.03 56.79
C ALA A 451 12.93 -23.73 55.46
N HIS A 452 11.61 -23.49 55.50
CA HIS A 452 10.81 -23.17 54.33
C HIS A 452 11.26 -21.87 53.66
N HIS A 453 11.53 -20.83 54.46
CA HIS A 453 11.98 -19.53 53.97
C HIS A 453 13.50 -19.43 53.77
N ARG A 454 14.25 -20.52 53.99
CA ARG A 454 15.71 -20.61 53.85
C ARG A 454 16.44 -19.45 54.53
N ILE A 455 16.01 -19.11 55.74
CA ILE A 455 16.54 -17.96 56.46
C ILE A 455 17.96 -18.30 56.94
N THR A 456 18.96 -17.66 56.34
CA THR A 456 20.36 -17.82 56.73
C THR A 456 20.75 -16.85 57.84
N ALA A 457 21.86 -17.14 58.54
CA ALA A 457 22.40 -16.24 59.56
C ALA A 457 22.72 -14.84 59.01
N GLU A 458 23.11 -14.76 57.73
CA GLU A 458 23.36 -13.51 57.02
C GLU A 458 22.06 -12.74 56.71
N ALA A 459 21.01 -13.45 56.28
CA ALA A 459 19.70 -12.84 56.06
C ALA A 459 19.12 -12.24 57.37
N LEU A 460 19.32 -12.91 58.51
CA LEU A 460 18.89 -12.43 59.83
C LEU A 460 19.57 -11.13 60.26
N ARG A 461 20.78 -10.82 59.77
CA ARG A 461 21.48 -9.57 60.11
C ARG A 461 20.80 -8.32 59.55
N HIS A 462 20.15 -8.49 58.41
CA HIS A 462 19.50 -7.40 57.68
C HIS A 462 17.99 -7.33 57.94
N MET A 463 17.43 -8.26 58.72
CA MET A 463 16.03 -8.29 59.10
C MET A 463 15.75 -7.47 60.37
N THR A 464 14.54 -6.92 60.46
CA THR A 464 14.03 -6.27 61.67
C THR A 464 13.04 -7.17 62.42
N THR A 465 12.72 -6.83 63.68
CA THR A 465 11.72 -7.57 64.47
C THR A 465 10.34 -7.59 63.80
N LYS A 466 10.02 -6.56 63.01
CA LYS A 466 8.77 -6.52 62.22
C LYS A 466 8.80 -7.52 61.06
N ASP A 467 9.95 -7.77 60.46
CA ASP A 467 10.09 -8.71 59.34
C ASP A 467 9.99 -10.15 59.83
N LEU A 468 10.59 -10.46 61.00
CA LEU A 468 10.40 -11.77 61.65
C LEU A 468 8.95 -12.01 62.08
N GLY A 469 8.27 -10.95 62.53
CA GLY A 469 6.83 -11.00 62.82
C GLY A 469 5.98 -11.32 61.58
N LYS A 470 6.34 -10.76 60.41
CA LYS A 470 5.67 -11.08 59.13
C LYS A 470 5.92 -12.51 58.66
N LEU A 471 7.06 -13.10 59.03
CA LEU A 471 7.40 -14.50 58.76
C LEU A 471 6.73 -15.47 59.75
N GLY A 472 5.93 -14.98 60.69
CA GLY A 472 5.17 -15.82 61.63
C GLY A 472 5.90 -16.14 62.94
N ILE A 473 7.09 -15.58 63.18
CA ILE A 473 7.78 -15.68 64.47
C ILE A 473 7.27 -14.53 65.34
N SER A 474 6.30 -14.77 66.22
CA SER A 474 5.59 -13.72 66.97
C SER A 474 6.21 -13.39 68.33
N GLU A 475 6.99 -14.32 68.90
CA GLU A 475 7.60 -14.14 70.22
C GLU A 475 8.74 -13.12 70.20
N VAL A 476 8.50 -11.96 70.83
CA VAL A 476 9.44 -10.83 70.86
C VAL A 476 10.79 -11.22 71.50
N GLY A 477 10.78 -12.14 72.46
CA GLY A 477 12.00 -12.70 73.07
C GLY A 477 12.85 -13.46 72.05
N VAL A 478 12.23 -14.39 71.32
CA VAL A 478 12.89 -15.19 70.27
C VAL A 478 13.38 -14.29 69.13
N GLN A 479 12.56 -13.34 68.68
CA GLN A 479 12.97 -12.37 67.64
C GLN A 479 14.23 -11.58 68.03
N LYS A 480 14.29 -11.06 69.26
CA LYS A 480 15.46 -10.29 69.73
C LYS A 480 16.69 -11.18 69.88
N SER A 481 16.54 -12.39 70.39
CA SER A 481 17.63 -13.36 70.54
C SER A 481 18.19 -13.83 69.19
N LEU A 482 17.33 -14.05 68.19
CA LEU A 482 17.75 -14.42 66.82
C LEU A 482 18.55 -13.29 66.14
N LEU A 483 18.07 -12.04 66.25
CA LEU A 483 18.75 -10.88 65.67
C LEU A 483 20.06 -10.54 66.40
N HIS A 484 20.10 -10.71 67.72
CA HIS A 484 21.32 -10.56 68.51
C HIS A 484 22.36 -11.61 68.13
N TRP A 485 21.95 -12.88 68.09
CA TRP A 485 22.82 -13.98 67.66
C TRP A 485 23.38 -13.76 66.26
N ALA A 486 22.56 -13.31 65.31
CA ALA A 486 23.01 -13.05 63.94
C ALA A 486 24.09 -11.96 63.88
N ARG A 487 24.03 -10.94 64.75
CA ARG A 487 25.00 -9.83 64.83
C ARG A 487 26.32 -10.21 65.50
N GLU A 488 26.29 -11.18 66.43
CA GLU A 488 27.50 -11.60 67.16
C GLU A 488 28.31 -12.69 66.47
N GLN A 489 27.80 -13.29 65.38
CA GLN A 489 28.57 -14.27 64.63
C GLN A 489 29.81 -13.63 63.95
N PRO A 490 31.03 -14.21 64.07
CA PRO A 490 32.21 -13.65 63.42
C PRO A 490 32.13 -13.81 61.88
N ASN A 491 32.43 -12.73 61.15
CA ASN A 491 32.60 -12.79 59.69
C ASN A 491 33.79 -13.69 59.35
N SER A 492 33.56 -14.85 58.72
CA SER A 492 34.63 -15.57 58.04
C SER A 492 34.64 -15.23 56.53
N PRO A 493 35.82 -15.16 55.88
CA PRO A 493 35.97 -14.56 54.57
C PRO A 493 35.56 -15.51 53.43
N LYS A 494 35.04 -14.88 52.37
CA LYS A 494 34.86 -15.34 50.99
C LYS A 494 35.42 -16.74 50.67
N ASN A 495 34.52 -17.68 50.38
CA ASN A 495 34.73 -18.72 49.39
C ASN A 495 33.39 -19.01 48.70
N SER A 496 33.25 -18.47 47.49
CA SER A 496 32.20 -18.86 46.55
C SER A 496 32.63 -20.12 45.80
N PRO A 497 31.78 -21.16 45.71
CA PRO A 497 31.82 -22.08 44.60
C PRO A 497 31.02 -21.49 43.44
N LYS A 498 31.67 -21.46 42.28
CA LYS A 498 31.11 -21.16 40.96
C LYS A 498 29.92 -22.06 40.64
N MET A 499 28.92 -21.54 39.93
CA MET A 499 28.39 -22.13 38.69
C MET A 499 27.47 -21.13 37.96
N PHE A 500 27.88 -20.83 36.72
CA PHE A 500 27.13 -20.46 35.51
C PHE A 500 26.08 -19.34 35.51
N GLN A 501 26.40 -18.25 34.79
CA GLN A 501 25.54 -17.52 33.85
C GLN A 501 26.49 -16.73 32.92
N GLU A 502 26.56 -17.10 31.63
CA GLU A 502 25.85 -16.47 30.49
C GLU A 502 26.44 -15.11 30.10
N GLU A 503 26.99 -15.08 28.88
CA GLU A 503 27.72 -13.97 28.27
C GLU A 503 26.78 -12.84 27.85
N GLN A 504 27.10 -11.61 28.28
CA GLN A 504 26.71 -10.38 27.58
C GLN A 504 27.90 -9.40 27.61
N GLU A 505 28.40 -9.07 26.41
CA GLU A 505 29.47 -8.08 26.16
C GLU A 505 28.92 -6.64 26.14
N PRO A 506 29.75 -5.63 26.49
CA PRO A 506 29.33 -4.24 26.64
C PRO A 506 29.61 -3.37 25.40
N GLY A 507 28.75 -2.38 25.17
CA GLY A 507 29.03 -1.29 24.23
C GLY A 507 29.93 -0.19 24.83
N PRO A 508 30.53 0.68 23.99
CA PRO A 508 31.08 1.95 24.45
C PRO A 508 30.44 3.18 23.77
N SER A 509 30.47 4.30 24.50
CA SER A 509 29.99 5.62 24.10
C SER A 509 31.14 6.59 23.75
N ILE A 510 31.03 7.24 22.57
CA ILE A 510 31.34 8.63 22.12
C ILE A 510 32.68 9.30 22.54
N PRO A 511 33.40 9.99 21.62
CA PRO A 511 33.24 11.46 21.47
C PRO A 511 33.33 12.05 20.03
N THR A 512 32.49 13.06 19.80
CA THR A 512 32.62 14.38 19.11
C THR A 512 33.47 14.62 17.83
N ALA A 513 32.90 15.46 16.95
CA ALA A 513 33.30 15.96 15.61
C ALA A 513 34.63 16.75 15.47
N PRO A 514 35.09 16.96 14.22
CA PRO A 514 35.27 18.33 13.71
C PRO A 514 34.92 18.59 12.22
N LEU A 515 34.40 19.81 12.00
CA LEU A 515 34.54 20.82 10.92
C LEU A 515 34.82 20.49 9.43
N GLN A 516 34.12 21.28 8.61
CA GLN A 516 34.22 21.55 7.17
C GLN A 516 35.64 21.86 6.65
N GLN A 517 35.96 21.43 5.42
CA GLN A 517 36.68 22.24 4.42
C GLN A 517 36.64 21.64 2.98
N GLN A 518 36.14 22.48 2.07
CA GLN A 518 36.51 22.76 0.66
C GLN A 518 37.32 21.79 -0.23
N LEU A 519 36.82 21.71 -1.49
CA LEU A 519 37.50 21.72 -2.80
C LEU A 519 38.39 20.54 -3.24
N THR A 520 38.00 19.81 -4.31
CA THR A 520 38.55 19.90 -5.70
C THR A 520 38.26 18.64 -6.54
N LEU A 521 38.16 18.87 -7.86
CA LEU A 521 37.97 17.93 -8.98
C LEU A 521 39.12 16.91 -9.14
N PRO A 522 38.88 15.85 -9.95
CA PRO A 522 39.88 15.43 -10.94
C PRO A 522 39.36 15.53 -12.39
N LEU A 523 40.26 15.99 -13.25
CA LEU A 523 40.16 16.09 -14.70
C LEU A 523 40.25 14.73 -15.41
N THR A 524 39.56 14.61 -16.55
CA THR A 524 39.92 13.72 -17.69
C THR A 524 39.41 14.36 -19.02
N PRO A 525 40.00 14.02 -20.18
CA PRO A 525 40.48 15.01 -21.16
C PRO A 525 39.55 15.28 -22.37
N SER A 526 39.81 16.44 -23.00
CA SER A 526 39.68 16.83 -24.43
C SER A 526 39.07 15.80 -25.40
N THR A 527 38.08 16.13 -26.27
CA THR A 527 38.17 16.99 -27.50
C THR A 527 36.76 17.07 -28.16
N PRO A 528 36.55 17.79 -29.29
CA PRO A 528 36.23 19.22 -29.48
C PRO A 528 34.71 19.55 -29.60
N LEU A 529 34.35 20.79 -29.26
CA LEU A 529 33.02 21.35 -29.44
C LEU A 529 32.84 21.94 -30.85
N THR A 530 31.76 21.55 -31.52
CA THR A 530 31.16 22.27 -32.66
C THR A 530 30.03 23.16 -32.11
N PRO A 531 29.90 24.44 -32.51
CA PRO A 531 29.05 25.39 -31.83
C PRO A 531 27.57 25.15 -32.18
N THR A 532 26.74 24.88 -31.17
CA THR A 532 25.28 24.85 -31.30
C THR A 532 24.72 26.18 -30.86
N ALA A 533 24.10 26.91 -31.78
CA ALA A 533 23.42 28.18 -31.50
C ALA A 533 22.19 27.92 -30.60
N PRO A 534 21.97 28.70 -29.52
CA PRO A 534 20.69 28.70 -28.81
C PRO A 534 19.62 29.46 -29.60
N SER A 535 18.44 28.87 -29.70
CA SER A 535 17.23 29.46 -30.26
C SER A 535 16.71 30.65 -29.44
N PRO A 536 16.07 31.66 -30.08
CA PRO A 536 15.62 32.87 -29.40
C PRO A 536 14.46 32.57 -28.45
N LEU A 537 14.64 32.94 -27.18
CA LEU A 537 13.55 33.10 -26.22
C LEU A 537 12.79 34.38 -26.58
N ASP A 538 11.74 34.26 -27.38
CA ASP A 538 10.74 35.31 -27.56
C ASP A 538 9.92 35.46 -26.26
N THR A 539 10.42 36.29 -25.35
CA THR A 539 9.56 36.97 -24.37
C THR A 539 8.95 38.19 -25.05
N PRO A 540 7.63 38.23 -25.29
CA PRO A 540 6.98 39.39 -25.88
C PRO A 540 6.82 40.48 -24.82
N GLY A 541 7.71 41.47 -24.86
CA GLY A 541 7.54 42.72 -24.12
C GLY A 541 8.81 43.25 -23.49
N THR A 542 9.66 43.88 -24.31
CA THR A 542 10.29 45.20 -24.08
C THR A 542 11.35 45.38 -25.16
N ASN A 543 11.03 46.11 -26.23
CA ASN A 543 12.03 46.57 -27.21
C ASN A 543 12.87 47.73 -26.65
N GLU A 544 12.97 47.86 -25.33
CA GLU A 544 13.58 48.97 -24.60
C GLU A 544 14.92 48.52 -24.00
N CYS A 545 15.84 49.46 -23.89
CA CYS A 545 17.17 49.23 -23.34
C CYS A 545 17.08 48.91 -21.86
N VAL A 546 17.71 47.81 -21.42
CA VAL A 546 17.72 47.38 -20.01
C VAL A 546 18.50 48.34 -19.08
N VAL A 547 19.22 49.31 -19.65
CA VAL A 547 20.06 50.26 -18.91
C VAL A 547 19.35 51.60 -18.70
N CYS A 548 18.84 52.22 -19.76
CA CYS A 548 18.11 53.49 -19.65
C CYS A 548 16.59 53.33 -19.52
N MET A 549 16.04 52.17 -19.91
CA MET A 549 14.58 51.90 -19.99
C MET A 549 13.78 52.91 -20.84
N GLU A 550 14.45 53.74 -21.62
CA GLU A 550 13.84 54.82 -22.42
C GLU A 550 13.98 54.55 -23.93
N ASP A 551 15.22 54.27 -24.37
CA ASP A 551 15.52 54.06 -25.78
C ASP A 551 15.38 52.60 -26.20
N ARG A 552 15.17 52.37 -27.50
CA ARG A 552 15.06 51.00 -28.03
C ARG A 552 16.38 50.23 -28.02
N SER A 553 16.30 48.92 -27.78
CA SER A 553 17.44 48.00 -27.86
C SER A 553 17.82 47.73 -29.33
N LEU A 554 18.96 48.28 -29.76
CA LEU A 554 19.39 48.29 -31.17
C LEU A 554 20.81 47.71 -31.37
N VAL A 555 21.46 47.24 -30.30
CA VAL A 555 22.84 46.74 -30.34
C VAL A 555 22.90 45.27 -29.94
N VAL A 556 23.57 44.47 -30.77
CA VAL A 556 23.91 43.05 -30.51
C VAL A 556 25.31 42.98 -29.89
N PHE A 557 25.47 42.25 -28.79
CA PHE A 557 26.77 41.96 -28.18
C PHE A 557 27.34 40.62 -28.62
N LEU A 558 28.58 40.57 -29.08
CA LEU A 558 29.28 39.32 -29.40
C LEU A 558 30.34 38.99 -28.32
N PRO A 559 30.57 37.70 -28.03
CA PRO A 559 30.03 36.51 -28.71
C PRO A 559 28.64 36.06 -28.24
N CYS A 560 28.06 36.69 -27.22
CA CYS A 560 26.86 36.18 -26.55
C CYS A 560 25.53 36.34 -27.32
N GLY A 561 25.48 37.16 -28.37
CA GLY A 561 24.32 37.35 -29.25
C GLY A 561 23.14 38.16 -28.69
N HIS A 562 23.25 38.70 -27.47
CA HIS A 562 22.13 39.38 -26.80
C HIS A 562 21.86 40.79 -27.34
N ILE A 563 20.58 41.14 -27.50
CA ILE A 563 20.09 42.48 -27.88
C ILE A 563 19.37 43.10 -26.69
N CYS A 564 20.07 43.89 -25.89
CA CYS A 564 19.53 44.42 -24.63
C CYS A 564 19.83 45.90 -24.37
N CYS A 565 20.60 46.57 -25.24
CA CYS A 565 21.03 47.95 -25.04
C CYS A 565 20.77 48.85 -26.26
N CYS A 566 20.50 50.14 -26.02
CA CYS A 566 20.55 51.17 -27.04
C CYS A 566 22.00 51.51 -27.39
N GLN A 567 22.19 52.31 -28.45
CA GLN A 567 23.52 52.67 -28.94
C GLN A 567 24.35 53.46 -27.91
N VAL A 568 23.73 54.33 -27.11
CA VAL A 568 24.45 55.16 -26.14
C VAL A 568 24.88 54.33 -24.94
N CYS A 569 23.96 53.52 -24.39
CA CYS A 569 24.26 52.69 -23.23
C CYS A 569 25.23 51.55 -23.53
N SER A 570 25.39 51.12 -24.79
CA SER A 570 26.31 50.03 -25.14
C SER A 570 27.79 50.38 -25.02
N ASP A 571 28.13 51.67 -25.12
CA ASP A 571 29.52 52.11 -25.17
C ASP A 571 30.18 52.12 -23.78
N ALA A 572 29.40 52.30 -22.72
CA ALA A 572 29.87 52.29 -21.33
C ALA A 572 29.97 50.89 -20.70
N LEU A 573 29.56 49.83 -21.42
CA LEU A 573 29.49 48.47 -20.90
C LEU A 573 30.63 47.60 -21.45
N HIS A 574 31.36 46.93 -20.56
CA HIS A 574 32.34 45.91 -20.92
C HIS A 574 31.79 44.48 -20.82
N LEU A 575 30.74 44.27 -20.01
CA LEU A 575 30.05 43.00 -19.81
C LEU A 575 28.60 43.08 -20.25
N CYS A 576 28.08 42.01 -20.85
CA CYS A 576 26.67 41.92 -21.23
C CYS A 576 25.76 41.95 -19.98
N PRO A 577 24.76 42.84 -19.89
CA PRO A 577 23.85 42.90 -18.73
C PRO A 577 23.03 41.62 -18.50
N LEU A 578 22.76 40.84 -19.55
CA LEU A 578 21.94 39.62 -19.46
C LEU A 578 22.75 38.38 -19.06
N CYS A 579 23.92 38.17 -19.66
CA CYS A 579 24.71 36.96 -19.46
C CYS A 579 26.07 37.19 -18.77
N ARG A 580 26.41 38.43 -18.46
CA ARG A 580 27.66 38.86 -17.81
C ARG A 580 28.94 38.44 -18.53
N SER A 581 28.84 38.03 -19.79
CA SER A 581 30.00 37.70 -20.63
C SER A 581 30.67 38.98 -21.17
N ASP A 582 31.99 38.92 -21.42
CA ASP A 582 32.76 40.00 -22.03
C ASP A 582 32.26 40.35 -23.44
N ILE A 583 32.15 41.65 -23.72
CA ILE A 583 31.70 42.18 -25.01
C ILE A 583 32.93 42.40 -25.89
N SER A 584 33.15 41.54 -26.88
CA SER A 584 34.26 41.65 -27.83
C SER A 584 33.92 42.53 -29.03
N GLN A 585 32.67 42.46 -29.53
CA GLN A 585 32.20 43.26 -30.67
C GLN A 585 30.75 43.70 -30.47
N ARG A 586 30.41 44.88 -31.01
CA ARG A 586 29.08 45.51 -30.95
C ARG A 586 28.57 45.74 -32.37
N ILE A 587 27.40 45.18 -32.70
CA ILE A 587 26.79 45.34 -34.03
C ILE A 587 25.47 46.09 -33.89
N ARG A 588 25.28 47.15 -34.69
CA ARG A 588 24.05 47.96 -34.71
C ARG A 588 23.04 47.37 -35.69
N LEU A 589 21.79 47.28 -35.28
CA LEU A 589 20.67 46.87 -36.11
C LEU A 589 20.04 48.12 -36.74
N TYR A 590 20.00 48.17 -38.06
CA TYR A 590 19.26 49.19 -38.81
C TYR A 590 17.89 48.61 -39.19
N GLN A 591 16.81 49.17 -38.66
CA GLN A 591 15.44 48.89 -39.13
C GLN A 591 15.06 49.96 -40.16
N GLY A 592 14.62 49.53 -41.34
CA GLY A 592 14.11 50.39 -42.41
C GLY A 592 12.66 50.80 -42.20
#